data_AF-A0A336N3M8-F1
#
_entry.id   AF-A0A336N3M8-F1
#
_cell.length_a   1.000
_cell.length_b   1.000
_cell.length_c   1.000
_cell.angle_alpha   90.00
_cell.angle_beta   90.00
_cell.angle_gamma   90.00
#
_symmetry.space_group_name_H-M   'P 1'
#
loop_
_entity.id
_entity.type
_entity.pdbx_description
1 polymer ?
#
loop_
_entity_poly.entity_id
_entity_poly.type
_entity_poly.pdbx_seq_one_letter_code
_entity_poly.pdbx_strand_id
1 'polypeptide(L)'
;MKYELDKTSGNARRGRLVFERPQGTFTVETPAFMPVGTYGTVKGMTPEEVRATGAEILLGNTFHLWLRPGQEVMRKHGDLHDFMQWHRPILTDSGGFQVFSLGKLRKITEEGVKFQNPINGERIFLSPEKSMEIQYDLGSDIVMIFDECTPYPATFDYAKNPWKCLYVGHNAAATVLMN
;
A
#
# COMPACT_ATOMS: atom_id res chain seq x y z
N MET A 1 -1.45 6.57 -14.71
CA MET A 1 0.01 6.52 -14.50
C MET A 1 0.70 6.10 -15.79
N LYS A 2 1.80 6.75 -16.18
CA LYS A 2 2.67 6.37 -17.31
C LYS A 2 4.11 6.20 -16.83
N TYR A 3 4.81 5.17 -17.31
CA TYR A 3 6.25 5.01 -17.08
C TYR A 3 7.02 5.32 -18.36
N GLU A 4 8.10 6.09 -18.25
CA GLU A 4 8.99 6.45 -19.35
C GLU A 4 10.42 6.06 -18.99
N LEU A 5 11.10 5.36 -19.89
CA LEU A 5 12.51 4.96 -19.74
C LEU A 5 13.39 5.97 -20.46
N ASP A 6 14.28 6.64 -19.72
CA ASP A 6 15.18 7.65 -20.27
C ASP A 6 16.50 7.04 -20.73
N LYS A 7 17.13 6.21 -19.89
CA LYS A 7 18.44 5.63 -20.18
C LYS A 7 18.67 4.31 -19.43
N THR A 8 19.52 3.46 -20.00
CA THR A 8 20.00 2.23 -19.36
C THR A 8 21.52 2.22 -19.25
N SER A 9 22.04 1.48 -18.26
CA SER A 9 23.45 1.13 -18.12
C SER A 9 23.55 -0.26 -17.50
N GLY A 10 23.84 -1.27 -18.33
CA GLY A 10 23.67 -2.68 -17.92
C GLY A 10 22.22 -2.95 -17.48
N ASN A 11 22.04 -3.45 -16.26
CA ASN A 11 20.72 -3.69 -15.66
C ASN A 11 20.10 -2.45 -15.00
N ALA A 12 20.86 -1.35 -14.85
CA ALA A 12 20.35 -0.12 -14.24
C ALA A 12 19.46 0.65 -15.23
N ARG A 13 18.37 1.22 -14.71
CA ARG A 13 17.35 1.94 -15.48
C ARG A 13 17.10 3.31 -14.85
N ARG A 14 17.26 4.36 -15.66
CA ARG A 14 16.81 5.72 -15.36
C ARG A 14 15.50 5.95 -16.10
N GLY A 15 14.48 6.40 -15.40
CA GLY A 15 13.20 6.73 -16.00
C GLY A 15 12.34 7.55 -15.07
N ARG A 16 11.09 7.78 -15.42
CA ARG A 16 10.15 8.55 -14.60
C ARG A 16 8.74 7.95 -14.65
N LEU A 17 8.01 8.11 -13.55
CA LEU A 17 6.59 7.81 -13.46
C LEU A 17 5.82 9.13 -13.49
N VAL A 18 4.83 9.23 -14.37
CA VAL A 18 3.96 10.40 -14.51
C VAL A 18 2.57 10.07 -14.00
N PHE A 19 2.09 10.88 -13.05
CA PHE A 19 0.79 10.77 -12.41
C PHE A 19 -0.04 12.00 -12.76
N GLU A 20 -1.27 11.77 -13.22
CA GLU A 20 -2.25 12.82 -13.37
C GLU A 20 -3.16 12.78 -12.15
N ARG A 21 -3.15 13.85 -11.36
CA ARG A 21 -4.05 14.04 -10.22
C ARG A 21 -4.90 15.30 -10.46
N PRO A 22 -6.04 15.46 -9.76
CA PRO A 22 -6.87 16.67 -9.90
C PRO A 22 -6.10 17.99 -9.68
N GLN A 23 -5.04 17.96 -8.86
CA GLN A 23 -4.20 19.12 -8.54
C GLN A 23 -3.09 19.38 -9.57
N GLY A 24 -2.90 18.50 -10.56
CA GLY A 24 -1.93 18.65 -11.64
C GLY A 24 -1.15 17.36 -11.96
N THR A 25 -0.17 17.51 -12.85
CA THR A 25 0.72 16.43 -13.26
C THR A 25 1.93 16.35 -12.32
N PHE A 26 2.20 15.17 -11.79
CA PHE A 26 3.33 14.89 -10.90
C PHE A 26 4.28 13.88 -11.54
N THR A 27 5.58 14.10 -11.35
CA THR A 27 6.63 13.22 -11.84
C THR A 27 7.43 12.65 -10.67
N VAL A 28 7.70 11.35 -10.73
CA VAL A 28 8.57 10.63 -9.81
C VAL A 28 9.73 10.05 -10.60
N GLU A 29 10.93 10.51 -10.30
CA GLU A 29 12.18 10.10 -10.92
C GLU A 29 12.62 8.74 -10.36
N THR A 30 12.97 7.80 -11.24
CA THR A 30 13.38 6.43 -10.87
C THR A 30 14.86 6.19 -11.21
N PRO A 31 15.65 5.54 -10.34
CA PRO A 31 15.26 4.86 -9.09
C PRO A 31 14.81 5.84 -7.98
N ALA A 32 13.70 5.50 -7.32
CA ALA A 32 13.08 6.34 -6.30
C ALA A 32 13.23 5.72 -4.92
N PHE A 33 13.43 6.56 -3.89
CA PHE A 33 13.30 6.17 -2.50
C PHE A 33 12.00 6.75 -1.93
N MET A 34 11.21 5.92 -1.24
CA MET A 34 9.92 6.31 -0.68
C MET A 34 10.01 6.35 0.85
N PRO A 35 9.97 7.54 1.48
CA PRO A 35 9.81 7.63 2.93
C PRO A 35 8.50 6.97 3.36
N VAL A 36 8.53 6.26 4.50
CA VAL A 36 7.39 5.50 4.99
C VAL A 36 6.57 6.36 5.97
N GLY A 37 5.32 6.60 5.61
CA GLY A 37 4.31 7.23 6.44
C GLY A 37 3.51 6.19 7.21
N THR A 38 3.65 6.18 8.53
CA THR A 38 2.85 5.31 9.42
C THR A 38 1.83 6.17 10.14
N TYR A 39 0.54 5.84 10.06
CA TYR A 39 -0.57 6.68 10.57
C TYR A 39 -0.70 8.06 9.90
N GLY A 40 -0.39 8.16 8.60
CA GLY A 40 -0.58 9.40 7.84
C GLY A 40 0.49 10.47 8.12
N THR A 41 1.66 10.07 8.61
CA THR A 41 2.79 10.99 8.83
C THR A 41 4.12 10.25 8.67
N VAL A 42 5.12 10.93 8.10
CA VAL A 42 6.52 10.51 8.20
C VAL A 42 7.02 10.93 9.58
N LYS A 43 7.40 9.95 10.40
CA LYS A 43 7.63 10.17 11.83
C LYS A 43 8.69 11.25 12.07
N GLY A 44 8.27 12.30 12.78
CA GLY A 44 9.14 13.40 13.20
C GLY A 44 9.38 14.47 12.12
N MET A 45 8.60 14.47 11.04
CA MET A 45 8.71 15.46 9.97
C MET A 45 7.33 15.96 9.53
N THR A 46 7.23 17.25 9.18
CA THR A 46 6.06 17.78 8.49
C THR A 46 6.08 17.43 6.99
N PRO A 47 4.94 17.47 6.28
CA PRO A 47 4.91 17.24 4.84
C PRO A 47 5.83 18.18 4.04
N GLU A 48 6.02 19.42 4.51
CA GLU A 48 6.93 20.41 3.92
C GLU A 48 8.38 19.99 4.10
N GLU A 49 8.76 19.52 5.29
CA GLU A 49 10.13 19.06 5.57
C GLU A 49 10.47 17.84 4.71
N VAL A 50 9.54 16.88 4.60
CA VAL A 50 9.70 15.71 3.72
C VAL A 50 9.86 16.14 2.26
N ARG A 51 9.06 17.12 1.81
CA ARG A 51 9.18 17.67 0.46
C ARG A 51 10.53 18.35 0.24
N ALA A 52 11.04 19.05 1.24
CA ALA A 52 12.32 19.75 1.19
C ALA A 52 13.51 18.77 1.07
N THR A 53 13.37 17.50 1.47
CA THR A 53 14.40 16.48 1.21
C THR A 53 14.46 16.02 -0.25
N GLY A 54 13.53 16.47 -1.10
CA GLY A 54 13.41 16.02 -2.48
C GLY A 54 12.57 14.75 -2.65
N ALA A 55 11.79 14.33 -1.64
CA ALA A 55 10.88 13.20 -1.80
C ALA A 55 9.75 13.56 -2.80
N GLU A 56 9.56 12.70 -3.79
CA GLU A 56 8.54 12.88 -4.84
C GLU A 56 7.32 11.99 -4.63
N ILE A 57 7.46 10.93 -3.84
CA ILE A 57 6.45 9.93 -3.54
C ILE A 57 6.63 9.41 -2.12
N LEU A 58 5.54 9.02 -1.48
CA LEU A 58 5.54 8.40 -0.15
C LEU A 58 4.98 6.98 -0.19
N LEU A 59 5.33 6.17 0.81
CA LEU A 59 4.68 4.90 1.10
C LEU A 59 3.76 5.06 2.31
N GLY A 60 2.46 4.88 2.13
CA GLY A 60 1.46 4.85 3.19
C GLY A 60 1.18 3.43 3.67
N ASN A 61 1.08 3.24 4.98
CA ASN A 61 0.73 1.95 5.55
C ASN A 61 -0.78 1.76 5.70
N THR A 62 -1.37 0.92 4.84
CA THR A 62 -2.81 0.65 4.80
C THR A 62 -3.32 0.01 6.08
N PHE A 63 -2.56 -0.95 6.63
CA PHE A 63 -2.97 -1.68 7.83
C PHE A 63 -3.17 -0.72 9.01
N HIS A 64 -2.20 0.16 9.24
CA HIS A 64 -2.28 1.12 10.34
C HIS A 64 -3.39 2.14 10.13
N LEU A 65 -3.49 2.72 8.92
CA LEU A 65 -4.51 3.72 8.57
C LEU A 65 -5.93 3.18 8.66
N TRP A 66 -6.13 1.92 8.28
CA TRP A 66 -7.41 1.24 8.37
C TRP A 66 -7.86 0.98 9.81
N LEU A 67 -6.94 0.59 10.69
CA LEU A 67 -7.28 0.36 12.09
C LEU A 67 -7.43 1.67 12.87
N ARG A 68 -6.67 2.70 12.49
CA ARG A 68 -6.72 4.04 13.07
C ARG A 68 -6.12 5.06 12.09
N PRO A 69 -6.85 6.09 11.67
CA PRO A 69 -8.15 6.53 12.18
C PRO A 69 -9.35 5.75 11.62
N GLY A 70 -9.15 4.91 10.61
CA GLY A 70 -10.21 4.15 9.95
C GLY A 70 -10.78 4.80 8.69
N GLN A 71 -11.38 3.99 7.83
CA GLN A 71 -11.90 4.43 6.52
C GLN A 71 -12.96 5.54 6.64
N GLU A 72 -13.83 5.48 7.66
CA GLU A 72 -14.88 6.49 7.84
C GLU A 72 -14.29 7.88 8.09
N VAL A 73 -13.26 7.96 8.94
CA VAL A 73 -12.58 9.23 9.23
C VAL A 73 -11.84 9.71 7.98
N MET A 74 -11.22 8.80 7.23
CA MET A 74 -10.52 9.17 6.00
C MET A 74 -11.46 9.78 4.97
N ARG A 75 -12.59 9.13 4.69
CA ARG A 75 -13.60 9.65 3.75
C ARG A 75 -14.16 11.01 4.18
N LYS A 76 -14.30 11.25 5.49
CA LYS A 76 -14.72 12.57 6.02
C LYS A 76 -13.71 13.69 5.76
N HIS A 77 -12.43 13.35 5.56
CA HIS A 77 -11.37 14.31 5.24
C HIS A 77 -11.06 14.37 3.73
N GLY A 78 -11.84 13.68 2.89
CA GLY A 78 -11.51 13.49 1.47
C GLY A 78 -10.77 12.18 1.27
N ASP A 79 -9.45 12.23 1.30
CA ASP A 79 -8.56 11.08 1.18
C ASP A 79 -7.29 11.22 2.05
N LEU A 80 -6.33 10.31 1.89
CA LEU A 80 -5.07 10.37 2.64
C LEU A 80 -4.25 11.62 2.32
N HIS A 81 -4.27 12.11 1.08
CA HIS A 81 -3.53 13.30 0.68
C HIS A 81 -4.02 14.53 1.42
N ASP A 82 -5.35 14.69 1.52
CA ASP A 82 -5.98 15.78 2.24
C ASP A 82 -5.78 15.62 3.76
N PHE A 83 -5.90 14.41 4.28
CA PHE A 83 -5.69 14.13 5.70
C PHE A 83 -4.25 14.46 6.16
N MET A 84 -3.25 14.14 5.35
CA MET A 84 -1.84 14.35 5.71
C MET A 84 -1.21 15.60 5.09
N GLN A 85 -1.96 16.37 4.31
CA GLN A 85 -1.48 17.55 3.56
C GLN A 85 -0.29 17.22 2.62
N TRP A 86 -0.32 16.05 2.00
CA TRP A 86 0.67 15.60 1.01
C TRP A 86 0.02 15.46 -0.37
N HIS A 87 0.19 16.46 -1.23
CA HIS A 87 -0.48 16.49 -2.54
C HIS A 87 0.35 15.88 -3.69
N ARG A 88 1.42 15.15 -3.38
CA ARG A 88 2.23 14.38 -4.34
C ARG A 88 1.84 12.90 -4.28
N PRO A 89 2.31 12.05 -5.22
CA PRO A 89 1.94 10.64 -5.25
C PRO A 89 2.15 9.88 -3.94
N ILE A 90 1.26 8.93 -3.65
CA ILE A 90 1.32 7.98 -2.54
C ILE A 90 1.17 6.55 -3.09
N LEU A 91 2.08 5.68 -2.70
CA LEU A 91 1.93 4.23 -2.81
C LEU A 91 1.40 3.70 -1.48
N THR A 92 0.36 2.87 -1.51
CA THR A 92 -0.08 2.15 -0.31
C THR A 92 0.30 0.68 -0.38
N ASP A 93 0.76 0.13 0.74
CA ASP A 93 0.92 -1.32 0.85
C ASP A 93 -0.44 -2.03 0.99
N SER A 94 -0.46 -3.35 0.81
CA SER A 94 -1.70 -4.13 0.89
C SER A 94 -2.13 -4.44 2.34
N GLY A 95 -1.25 -4.17 3.32
CA GLY A 95 -1.39 -4.62 4.70
C GLY A 95 -1.12 -6.11 4.92
N GLY A 96 -0.85 -6.90 3.86
CA GLY A 96 -0.58 -8.33 3.94
C GLY A 96 0.63 -8.67 4.81
N PHE A 97 1.71 -7.90 4.68
CA PHE A 97 2.93 -8.08 5.48
C PHE A 97 2.69 -7.84 6.98
N GLN A 98 1.90 -6.84 7.35
CA GLN A 98 1.62 -6.51 8.75
C GLN A 98 0.75 -7.59 9.38
N VAL A 99 -0.26 -8.07 8.66
CA VAL A 99 -1.01 -9.25 9.07
C VAL A 99 -0.09 -10.47 9.19
N PHE A 100 0.88 -10.63 8.29
CA PHE A 100 1.93 -11.66 8.41
C PHE A 100 2.83 -11.46 9.65
N SER A 101 3.11 -10.23 10.07
CA SER A 101 3.93 -9.97 11.26
C SER A 101 3.23 -10.27 12.59
N LEU A 102 1.89 -10.33 12.61
CA LEU A 102 1.10 -10.63 13.83
C LEU A 102 1.15 -12.10 14.29
N GLY A 103 1.86 -12.97 13.56
CA GLY A 103 2.17 -14.34 13.99
C GLY A 103 0.93 -15.19 14.32
N LYS A 104 0.88 -15.76 15.54
CA LYS A 104 -0.14 -16.73 15.99
C LYS A 104 -1.57 -16.16 16.07
N LEU A 105 -1.74 -14.84 15.97
CA LEU A 105 -3.04 -14.18 16.09
C LEU A 105 -3.88 -14.21 14.82
N ARG A 106 -3.42 -14.91 13.77
CA ARG A 106 -4.11 -14.98 12.47
C ARG A 106 -4.52 -16.39 12.07
N LYS A 107 -5.58 -16.47 11.27
CA LYS A 107 -5.99 -17.65 10.51
C LYS A 107 -6.06 -17.29 9.04
N ILE A 108 -5.18 -17.90 8.25
CA ILE A 108 -5.09 -17.74 6.80
C ILE A 108 -6.05 -18.76 6.15
N THR A 109 -6.88 -18.28 5.24
CA THR A 109 -7.80 -19.07 4.39
C THR A 109 -7.73 -18.55 2.95
N GLU A 110 -8.22 -19.30 1.97
CA GLU A 110 -8.26 -18.84 0.58
C GLU A 110 -9.05 -17.53 0.39
N GLU A 111 -10.10 -17.32 1.20
CA GLU A 111 -10.93 -16.11 1.17
C GLU A 111 -10.21 -14.87 1.72
N GLY A 112 -9.09 -15.04 2.44
CA GLY A 112 -8.37 -13.96 3.11
C GLY A 112 -7.90 -14.34 4.52
N VAL A 113 -7.63 -13.33 5.34
CA VAL A 113 -7.01 -13.52 6.65
C VAL A 113 -7.88 -12.96 7.78
N LYS A 114 -8.17 -13.80 8.77
CA LYS A 114 -8.82 -13.40 10.03
C LYS A 114 -7.77 -13.14 11.10
N PHE A 115 -7.83 -12.02 11.79
CA PHE A 115 -6.90 -11.68 12.86
C PHE A 115 -7.58 -10.86 13.96
N GLN A 116 -6.92 -10.69 15.11
CA GLN A 116 -7.38 -9.81 16.18
C GLN A 116 -6.78 -8.42 16.01
N ASN A 117 -7.61 -7.39 16.09
CA ASN A 117 -7.20 -6.01 16.09
C ASN A 117 -6.24 -5.76 17.26
N PRO A 118 -4.99 -5.35 17.01
CA PRO A 118 -4.02 -5.08 18.07
C PRO A 118 -4.41 -3.89 18.97
N ILE A 119 -5.36 -3.05 18.56
CA ILE A 119 -5.79 -1.86 19.29
C ILE A 119 -6.91 -2.18 20.28
N ASN A 120 -7.95 -2.90 19.84
CA ASN A 120 -9.16 -3.13 20.65
C ASN A 120 -9.52 -4.63 20.85
N GLY A 121 -8.77 -5.55 20.25
CA GLY A 121 -8.98 -7.00 20.37
C GLY A 121 -10.11 -7.58 19.53
N GLU A 122 -10.84 -6.76 18.74
CA GLU A 122 -11.92 -7.25 17.89
C GLU A 122 -11.40 -8.20 16.80
N ARG A 123 -12.22 -9.18 16.42
CA ARG A 123 -11.89 -10.08 15.32
C ARG A 123 -12.23 -9.41 14.00
N ILE A 124 -11.21 -9.23 13.16
CA ILE A 124 -11.32 -8.56 11.87
C ILE A 124 -10.97 -9.56 10.76
N PHE A 125 -11.56 -9.35 9.59
CA PHE A 125 -11.27 -10.10 8.37
C PHE A 125 -10.78 -9.16 7.29
N LEU A 126 -9.65 -9.50 6.65
CA LEU A 126 -9.08 -8.80 5.51
C LEU A 126 -9.05 -9.75 4.31
N SER A 127 -9.85 -9.43 3.29
CA SER A 127 -9.84 -10.10 1.98
C SER A 127 -9.12 -9.22 0.94
N PRO A 128 -8.77 -9.77 -0.23
CA PRO A 128 -8.24 -8.97 -1.34
C PRO A 128 -9.15 -7.80 -1.72
N GLU A 129 -10.46 -8.03 -1.80
CA GLU A 129 -11.48 -7.01 -2.12
C GLU A 129 -11.49 -5.91 -1.06
N LYS A 130 -11.43 -6.30 0.22
CA LYS A 130 -11.40 -5.33 1.32
C LYS A 130 -10.11 -4.50 1.31
N SER A 131 -8.97 -5.12 1.00
CA SER A 131 -7.69 -4.42 0.82
C SER A 131 -7.76 -3.40 -0.32
N MET A 132 -8.39 -3.74 -1.44
CA MET A 132 -8.59 -2.80 -2.55
C MET A 132 -9.55 -1.66 -2.17
N GLU A 133 -10.65 -1.96 -1.49
CA GLU A 133 -11.60 -0.95 -1.00
C GLU A 133 -10.93 0.04 -0.05
N ILE A 134 -10.11 -0.44 0.89
CA ILE A 134 -9.39 0.44 1.82
C ILE A 134 -8.44 1.34 1.05
N GLN A 135 -7.61 0.80 0.16
CA GLN A 135 -6.64 1.61 -0.58
C GLN A 135 -7.31 2.61 -1.54
N TYR A 136 -8.49 2.27 -2.07
CA TYR A 136 -9.33 3.20 -2.84
C TYR A 136 -9.80 4.37 -1.97
N ASP A 137 -10.35 4.10 -0.79
CA ASP A 137 -10.78 5.14 0.16
C ASP A 137 -9.62 6.00 0.70
N LEU A 138 -8.40 5.45 0.71
CA LEU A 138 -7.19 6.20 1.04
C LEU A 138 -6.76 7.12 -0.12
N GLY A 139 -7.30 6.98 -1.34
CA GLY A 139 -6.95 7.82 -2.49
C GLY A 139 -5.56 7.51 -3.08
N SER A 140 -5.11 6.26 -2.97
CA SER A 140 -3.74 5.85 -3.31
C SER A 140 -3.47 5.91 -4.82
N ASP A 141 -2.33 6.49 -5.22
CA ASP A 141 -1.94 6.56 -6.65
C ASP A 141 -1.31 5.26 -7.17
N ILE A 142 -0.64 4.52 -6.28
CA ILE A 142 -0.15 3.17 -6.55
C ILE A 142 -0.72 2.24 -5.48
N VAL A 143 -1.55 1.31 -5.93
CA VAL A 143 -2.17 0.27 -5.11
C VAL A 143 -1.37 -1.02 -5.18
N MET A 144 -1.08 -1.60 -4.02
CA MET A 144 -0.46 -2.92 -3.93
C MET A 144 -1.53 -4.00 -3.81
N ILE A 145 -1.41 -5.05 -4.62
CA ILE A 145 -2.27 -6.22 -4.52
C ILE A 145 -2.07 -6.91 -3.17
N PHE A 146 -3.14 -7.51 -2.65
CA PHE A 146 -3.06 -8.31 -1.44
C PHE A 146 -2.25 -9.59 -1.66
N ASP A 147 -1.32 -9.87 -0.75
CA ASP A 147 -0.37 -10.97 -0.85
C ASP A 147 -0.12 -11.63 0.52
N GLU A 148 0.33 -12.89 0.50
CA GLU A 148 0.87 -13.56 1.67
C GLU A 148 2.39 -13.64 1.51
N CYS A 149 3.11 -13.07 2.46
CA CYS A 149 4.56 -13.16 2.47
C CYS A 149 5.00 -14.57 2.84
N THR A 150 5.82 -15.19 2.01
CA THR A 150 6.44 -16.49 2.32
C THR A 150 7.34 -16.34 3.55
N PRO A 151 7.21 -17.21 4.57
CA PRO A 151 8.10 -17.17 5.72
C PRO A 151 9.54 -17.48 5.31
N TYR A 152 10.49 -16.97 6.08
CA TYR A 152 11.90 -17.33 5.94
C TYR A 152 12.47 -17.81 7.29
N PRO A 153 13.05 -19.02 7.36
CA PRO A 153 13.20 -20.01 6.29
C PRO A 153 11.87 -20.69 5.92
N ALA A 154 11.74 -21.15 4.67
CA ALA A 154 10.62 -21.96 4.18
C ALA A 154 11.12 -23.22 3.46
N THR A 155 10.31 -24.28 3.47
CA THR A 155 10.56 -25.46 2.63
C THR A 155 10.30 -25.12 1.16
N PHE A 156 10.96 -25.84 0.25
CA PHE A 156 10.72 -25.69 -1.19
C PHE A 156 9.24 -25.89 -1.56
N ASP A 157 8.59 -26.91 -0.99
CA ASP A 157 7.17 -27.19 -1.25
C ASP A 157 6.25 -26.07 -0.75
N TYR A 158 6.62 -25.40 0.35
CA TYR A 158 5.89 -24.22 0.81
C TYR A 158 6.07 -23.05 -0.15
N ALA A 159 7.32 -22.73 -0.51
CA ALA A 159 7.66 -21.58 -1.34
C ALA A 159 7.18 -21.72 -2.81
N LYS A 160 7.10 -22.95 -3.32
CA LYS A 160 6.61 -23.25 -4.68
C LYS A 160 5.09 -23.06 -4.80
N ASN A 161 4.34 -23.11 -3.70
CA ASN A 161 2.89 -23.07 -3.75
C ASN A 161 2.38 -21.67 -4.18
N PRO A 162 1.86 -21.51 -5.41
CA PRO A 162 1.52 -20.20 -5.96
C PRO A 162 0.37 -19.52 -5.21
N TRP A 163 -0.54 -20.32 -4.63
CA TRP A 163 -1.70 -19.85 -3.87
C TRP A 163 -1.33 -19.15 -2.56
N LYS A 164 -0.11 -19.38 -2.06
CA LYS A 164 0.39 -18.79 -0.81
C LYS A 164 1.27 -17.56 -1.00
N CYS A 165 1.68 -17.25 -2.22
CA CYS A 165 2.51 -16.08 -2.50
C CYS A 165 1.70 -14.91 -3.06
N LEU A 166 0.56 -15.20 -3.69
CA LEU A 166 -0.23 -14.23 -4.43
C LEU A 166 -1.70 -14.52 -4.16
N TYR A 167 -2.35 -13.70 -3.33
CA TYR A 167 -3.80 -13.70 -3.20
C TYR A 167 -4.41 -13.03 -4.42
N VAL A 168 -4.34 -13.70 -5.57
CA VAL A 168 -5.11 -13.31 -6.74
C VAL A 168 -6.51 -13.87 -6.51
N GLY A 169 -7.35 -13.09 -5.82
CA GLY A 169 -8.79 -13.32 -5.90
C GLY A 169 -9.13 -13.38 -7.38
N HIS A 170 -9.68 -14.50 -7.84
CA HIS A 170 -9.87 -14.82 -9.26
C HIS A 170 -10.66 -13.76 -10.08
N ASN A 171 -11.20 -12.72 -9.43
CA ASN A 171 -11.95 -11.63 -10.06
C ASN A 171 -11.77 -10.23 -9.44
N ALA A 172 -10.97 -10.03 -8.38
CA ALA A 172 -11.06 -8.80 -7.58
C ALA A 172 -10.33 -7.58 -8.18
N ALA A 173 -9.16 -7.80 -8.81
CA ALA A 173 -8.31 -6.71 -9.27
C ALA A 173 -8.90 -5.92 -10.47
N ALA A 174 -9.84 -6.51 -11.23
CA ALA A 174 -10.40 -5.88 -12.42
C ALA A 174 -11.65 -5.04 -12.12
N THR A 175 -12.43 -5.36 -11.09
CA THR A 175 -13.76 -4.74 -10.89
C THR A 175 -13.73 -3.49 -10.04
N VAL A 176 -12.80 -3.37 -9.07
CA VAL A 176 -12.75 -2.21 -8.16
C VAL A 176 -12.04 -1.00 -8.78
N LEU A 177 -11.19 -1.20 -9.78
CA LEU A 177 -10.44 -0.12 -10.45
C LEU A 177 -11.14 0.47 -11.68
N MET A 178 -12.33 -0.02 -12.05
CA MET A 178 -13.03 0.34 -13.30
C MET A 178 -14.37 1.05 -13.14
N ASN A 179 -14.78 1.43 -11.92
CA ASN A 179 -15.99 2.23 -11.69
C ASN A 179 -15.68 3.58 -11.05
#